data_AF-C1A6G0-F1
#
_entry.id   AF-C1A6G0-F1
#
_cell.length_a   1.000
_cell.length_b   1.000
_cell.length_c   1.000
_cell.angle_alpha   90.00
_cell.angle_beta   90.00
_cell.angle_gamma   90.00
#
_symmetry.space_group_name_H-M   'P 1'
#
loop_
_entity.id
_entity.type
_entity.pdbx_description
1 polymer ?
#
loop_
_entity_poly.entity_id
_entity_poly.type
_entity_poly.pdbx_seq_one_letter_code
_entity_poly.pdbx_strand_id
1 'polypeptide(L)' 'MDLYLAAGIAMLLAWGGLTLATDAPGVVHLLLTAGVFVIIWRIVVRDTPSGPRSGKP' A
#
# COMPACT_ATOMS: atom_id res chain seq x y z
N MET A 1 8.02 -5.17 10.77
CA MET A 1 7.05 -4.84 9.71
C MET A 1 7.80 -4.13 8.61
N ASP A 2 7.46 -4.40 7.36
CA ASP A 2 8.06 -3.72 6.22
C ASP A 2 7.74 -2.21 6.25
N LEU A 3 8.74 -1.33 6.05
CA LEU A 3 8.56 0.13 6.16
C LEU A 3 7.48 0.66 5.20
N TYR A 4 7.45 0.16 3.96
CA TYR A 4 6.46 0.58 2.96
C TYR A 4 5.08 0.04 3.30
N LEU A 5 5.00 -1.18 3.84
CA LEU A 5 3.73 -1.72 4.33
C LEU A 5 3.18 -0.90 5.50
N ALA A 6 4.04 -0.54 6.46
CA ALA A 6 3.66 0.30 7.60
C ALA A 6 3.20 1.70 7.13
N ALA A 7 3.89 2.30 6.16
CA ALA A 7 3.50 3.57 5.57
C ALA A 7 2.12 3.48 4.88
N GLY A 8 1.86 2.41 4.13
CA GLY A 8 0.56 2.17 3.50
C GLY A 8 -0.57 2.05 4.51
N ILE A 9 -0.36 1.32 5.62
CA ILE A 9 -1.33 1.22 6.72
C ILE A 9 -1.58 2.58 7.36
N ALA A 10 -0.53 3.34 7.67
CA ALA A 10 -0.67 4.68 8.25
C ALA A 10 -1.46 5.63 7.32
N MET A 11 -1.22 5.55 6.01
CA MET A 11 -1.99 6.29 5.02
C MET A 11 -3.48 5.93 5.02
N LEU A 12 -3.82 4.64 5.17
CA LEU A 12 -5.22 4.21 5.26
C LEU A 12 -5.89 4.71 6.55
N LEU A 13 -5.16 4.75 7.66
CA LEU A 13 -5.67 5.35 8.91
C LEU A 13 -5.92 6.85 8.74
N ALA A 14 -5.00 7.58 8.10
CA ALA A 14 -5.17 8.99 7.78
C ALA A 14 -6.37 9.22 6.85
N TRP A 15 -6.52 8.41 5.81
CA TRP A 15 -7.68 8.44 4.92
C TRP A 15 -9.00 8.20 5.66
N GLY A 16 -9.06 7.20 6.54
CA GLY A 16 -10.26 6.91 7.33
C GLY A 16 -10.64 8.10 8.21
N GLY A 17 -9.65 8.71 8.88
CA GLY A 17 -9.89 9.92 9.67
C GLY A 17 -10.41 11.10 8.85
N LEU A 18 -9.78 11.37 7.69
CA LEU A 18 -10.20 12.43 6.77
C LEU A 18 -11.61 12.19 6.20
N THR A 19 -11.94 10.95 5.86
CA THR A 19 -13.26 10.59 5.33
C THR A 19 -14.36 10.81 6.36
N LEU A 20 -14.08 10.57 7.65
CA LEU A 20 -15.05 10.81 8.72
C LEU A 20 -15.14 12.29 9.12
N ALA A 21 -14.08 13.06 8.93
CA ALA A 21 -14.00 14.47 9.34
C ALA A 21 -14.42 15.47 8.24
N THR A 22 -14.60 15.01 7.00
CA THR A 22 -14.92 15.86 5.84
C THR A 22 -16.09 15.25 5.06
N ASP A 23 -16.70 16.00 4.16
CA ASP A 23 -17.71 15.48 3.21
C ASP A 23 -17.11 14.55 2.13
N ALA A 24 -15.94 13.96 2.40
CA ALA A 24 -15.19 13.08 1.51
C ALA A 24 -15.02 13.64 0.07
N PRO A 25 -14.47 14.86 -0.09
CA PRO A 25 -14.21 15.41 -1.42
C PRO A 25 -13.33 14.46 -2.25
N GLY A 26 -13.45 14.52 -3.58
CA GLY A 26 -12.80 13.53 -4.47
C GLY A 26 -11.31 13.31 -4.22
N VAL A 27 -10.57 14.33 -3.77
CA VAL A 27 -9.15 14.23 -3.41
C VAL A 27 -8.88 13.30 -2.22
N VAL A 28 -9.83 13.13 -1.29
CA VAL A 28 -9.70 12.17 -0.17
C VAL A 28 -9.64 10.75 -0.70
N HIS A 29 -10.35 10.44 -1.78
CA HIS A 29 -10.33 9.12 -2.40
C HIS A 29 -8.97 8.81 -3.05
N LEU A 30 -8.21 9.82 -3.49
CA LEU A 30 -6.84 9.60 -3.98
C LEU A 30 -5.92 9.05 -2.88
N LEU A 31 -6.13 9.48 -1.62
CA LEU A 31 -5.38 8.98 -0.48
C LEU A 31 -5.68 7.49 -0.21
N LEU A 32 -6.94 7.08 -0.33
CA LEU A 32 -7.34 5.67 -0.30
C LEU A 32 -6.65 4.88 -1.42
N THR A 33 -6.77 5.37 -2.67
CA THR A 33 -6.18 4.69 -3.83
C THR A 33 -4.68 4.51 -3.64
N ALA A 34 -3.98 5.54 -3.20
CA ALA A 34 -2.54 5.48 -2.94
C ALA A 34 -2.21 4.51 -1.79
N GLY A 35 -2.98 4.52 -0.69
CA GLY A 35 -2.74 3.64 0.47
C GLY A 35 -2.93 2.16 0.11
N VAL A 36 -4.03 1.84 -0.58
CA VAL A 36 -4.30 0.49 -1.10
C VAL A 36 -3.22 0.07 -2.09
N PHE A 37 -2.84 0.95 -3.02
CA PHE A 37 -1.80 0.68 -4.00
C PHE A 37 -0.46 0.33 -3.34
N VAL A 38 0.00 1.13 -2.37
CA VAL A 38 1.28 0.88 -1.69
C VAL A 38 1.29 -0.47 -0.97
N ILE A 39 0.19 -0.83 -0.31
CA ILE A 39 0.07 -2.12 0.37
C ILE A 39 0.14 -3.27 -0.63
N ILE A 40 -0.68 -3.24 -1.69
CA ILE A 40 -0.73 -4.30 -2.70
C ILE A 40 0.62 -4.41 -3.41
N TRP A 41 1.17 -3.29 -3.87
CA TRP A 41 2.48 -3.25 -4.52
C TRP A 41 3.55 -3.85 -3.62
N ARG A 42 3.55 -3.52 -2.32
CA ARG A 42 4.57 -4.04 -1.42
C ARG A 42 4.46 -5.55 -1.21
N ILE A 43 3.24 -6.08 -1.12
CA ILE A 43 2.99 -7.53 -1.04
C ILE A 43 3.50 -8.22 -2.30
N VAL A 44 3.11 -7.73 -3.47
CA VAL A 44 3.53 -8.31 -4.76
C VAL A 44 5.05 -8.32 -4.92
N VAL A 45 5.71 -7.19 -4.64
CA VAL A 45 7.18 -7.09 -4.76
C VAL A 45 7.89 -7.98 -3.76
N ARG A 46 7.39 -8.09 -2.52
CA ARG A 46 7.98 -8.97 -1.50
C ARG A 46 7.91 -10.44 -1.92
N ASP A 47 6.81 -10.85 -2.55
CA ASP A 47 6.55 -12.25 -2.88
C ASP A 47 7.05 -12.63 -4.30
N THR A 48 7.52 -11.67 -5.08
CA THR A 48 8.15 -11.91 -6.39
C THR A 48 9.58 -12.42 -6.20
N PRO A 49 9.93 -13.65 -6.66
CA PRO A 49 11.29 -14.15 -6.56
C PRO A 49 12.27 -13.31 -7.38
N SER A 50 13.39 -12.91 -6.77
CA SER A 50 14.45 -12.15 -7.43
C SER A 50 15.32 -13.07 -8.31
N GLY A 51 14.98 -13.21 -9.58
CA GLY A 51 15.84 -13.82 -10.60
C GLY A 51 15.55 -15.28 -10.96
N PRO A 52 16.23 -15.83 -11.98
CA PRO A 52 16.05 -17.22 -12.38
C PRO A 52 16.41 -18.12 -11.21
N ARG A 53 15.55 -19.09 -10.90
CA ARG A 53 15.90 -20.18 -9.97
C ARG A 53 17.14 -20.84 -10.55
N SER A 54 18.31 -20.61 -9.94
CA SER A 54 19.55 -21.30 -10.30
C SER A 54 19.40 -22.78 -9.95
N GLY A 55 18.71 -23.53 -10.81
CA GLY A 55 18.79 -24.97 -10.85
C GLY A 55 20.17 -25.33 -11.36
N LYS A 56 21.12 -25.55 -10.45
CA LYS A 56 22.27 -26.37 -10.79
C LYS A 56 21.74 -27.79 -11.02
N PRO A 57 22.12 -28.44 -12.15
CA PRO A 57 21.75 -29.83 -12.41
C PRO A 57 22.30 -30.77 -11.35
#